data_AF-A0A9E1KYC5-F1
#
_entry.id   AF-A0A9E1KYC5-F1
#
_cell.length_a   1.000
_cell.length_b   1.000
_cell.length_c   1.000
_cell.angle_alpha   90.00
_cell.angle_beta   90.00
_cell.angle_gamma   90.00
#
_symmetry.space_group_name_H-M   'P 1'
#
loop_
_entity.id
_entity.type
_entity.pdbx_description
1 polymer ?
#
loop_
_entity_poly.entity_id
_entity_poly.type
_entity_poly.pdbx_seq_one_letter_code
_entity_poly.pdbx_strand_id
1 'polypeptide(L)'
;MSTKFKNEEVKLGIVESLEDLTLTGTDFIHLGIDTSPVKVVVTGSLDVTSQEDPKNIDAWLKKTATLKGIKPEEKIKLIEEGLAISYGMIADNNMLLNLTGKTIAEKAIIIGEFCINLKKLRKGNTDGILWGDFADSAIPLSIRVRQKYMLIASRPDCHEFVYLGVDKMALLCSIAKKIKGKNAIRLMMLKYKIPYDKGNNLTMDEFKQLVTAMIESEKLIKEGLNLDFEQVKNALKAKVKIDTALKKRLKDATTSGGKPAVLLEKIIDGDDGGSSDPSPEERIQDFNTLSERLIKTVSCVIESVSQPDSDDLTGQVDKEIFDVLIQELEKLENKLSGSEEE
;
A
#
# COMPACT_ATOMS: atom_id res chain seq x y z
N MET A 1 -10.28 -67.89 -2.66
CA MET A 1 -9.28 -67.50 -1.64
C MET A 1 -9.84 -66.32 -0.87
N SER A 2 -10.00 -66.50 0.43
CA SER A 2 -10.52 -65.50 1.37
C SER A 2 -9.37 -64.61 1.83
N THR A 3 -9.51 -63.29 1.73
CA THR A 3 -8.61 -62.34 2.39
C THR A 3 -9.46 -61.46 3.30
N LYS A 4 -9.41 -61.82 4.59
CA LYS A 4 -9.88 -61.05 5.74
C LYS A 4 -9.06 -59.76 5.83
N PHE A 5 -9.71 -58.60 5.88
CA PHE A 5 -9.10 -57.38 6.40
C PHE A 5 -9.25 -57.39 7.93
N LYS A 6 -8.11 -57.42 8.63
CA LYS A 6 -8.02 -57.12 10.06
C LYS A 6 -8.13 -55.61 10.25
N ASN A 7 -9.04 -55.18 11.12
CA ASN A 7 -8.92 -53.93 11.85
C ASN A 7 -7.77 -54.05 12.84
N GLU A 8 -6.81 -53.12 12.84
CA GLU A 8 -5.96 -52.83 14.00
C GLU A 8 -5.35 -51.42 13.89
N GLU A 9 -5.87 -50.55 14.74
CA GLU A 9 -5.29 -49.37 15.42
C GLU A 9 -4.16 -48.56 14.75
N VAL A 10 -4.51 -47.37 14.26
CA VAL A 10 -3.53 -46.29 14.08
C VAL A 10 -3.26 -45.65 15.44
N LYS A 11 -2.09 -45.97 16.00
CA LYS A 11 -1.53 -45.31 17.18
C LYS A 11 -1.29 -43.83 16.88
N LEU A 12 -1.82 -42.95 17.74
CA LEU A 12 -1.45 -41.54 17.84
C LEU A 12 0.03 -41.43 18.23
N GLY A 13 0.90 -41.22 17.24
CA GLY A 13 2.29 -40.84 17.45
C GLY A 13 2.39 -39.31 17.56
N ILE A 14 2.91 -38.82 18.68
CA ILE A 14 3.35 -37.43 18.84
C ILE A 14 4.54 -37.23 17.88
N VAL A 15 4.41 -36.33 16.91
CA VAL A 15 5.51 -35.99 16.00
C VAL A 15 6.39 -34.95 16.69
N GLU A 16 7.51 -35.42 17.22
CA GLU A 16 8.63 -34.62 17.70
C GLU A 16 9.56 -34.29 16.51
N SER A 17 9.38 -33.09 15.93
CA SER A 17 10.32 -32.33 15.07
C SER A 17 9.70 -31.84 13.77
N LEU A 18 10.17 -30.67 13.31
CA LEU A 18 9.48 -29.71 12.46
C LEU A 18 10.15 -29.57 11.08
N GLU A 19 10.78 -30.63 10.56
CA GLU A 19 11.59 -30.55 9.34
C GLU A 19 10.96 -31.19 8.07
N ASP A 20 9.84 -31.90 8.15
CA ASP A 20 9.31 -32.67 7.00
C ASP A 20 8.01 -32.13 6.37
N LEU A 21 7.83 -30.81 6.28
CA LEU A 21 6.73 -30.22 5.51
C LEU A 21 7.22 -29.17 4.50
N THR A 22 7.82 -29.66 3.41
CA THR A 22 8.04 -28.90 2.18
C THR A 22 6.88 -29.12 1.22
N LEU A 23 5.87 -28.24 1.28
CA LEU A 23 4.89 -28.06 0.21
C LEU A 23 5.39 -26.92 -0.68
N THR A 24 5.88 -27.29 -1.87
CA THR A 24 6.28 -26.37 -2.94
C THR A 24 5.05 -25.94 -3.74
N GLY A 25 4.76 -24.64 -3.75
CA GLY A 25 3.73 -24.05 -4.61
C GLY A 25 3.04 -22.85 -3.97
N THR A 26 3.67 -21.68 -4.02
CA THR A 26 3.07 -20.41 -3.62
C THR A 26 3.26 -19.37 -4.70
N ASP A 27 2.21 -19.10 -5.47
CA ASP A 27 2.10 -17.85 -6.22
C ASP A 27 1.63 -16.76 -5.25
N PHE A 28 2.60 -16.03 -4.71
CA PHE A 28 2.36 -14.81 -3.95
C PHE A 28 2.16 -13.64 -4.91
N ILE A 29 1.03 -12.92 -4.79
CA ILE A 29 0.95 -11.55 -5.28
C ILE A 29 1.84 -10.70 -4.37
N HIS A 30 3.06 -10.44 -4.83
CA HIS A 30 4.03 -9.55 -4.19
C HIS A 30 3.50 -8.11 -4.16
N LEU A 31 2.96 -7.70 -3.01
CA LEU A 31 2.93 -6.28 -2.64
C LEU A 31 4.18 -6.02 -1.80
N GLY A 32 5.27 -5.61 -2.48
CA GLY A 32 6.51 -5.24 -1.82
C GLY A 32 6.31 -4.09 -0.84
N ILE A 33 6.61 -4.35 0.43
CA ILE A 33 7.64 -3.67 1.23
C ILE A 33 8.14 -4.72 2.22
N ASP A 34 9.47 -4.85 2.30
CA ASP A 34 10.23 -5.80 3.11
C ASP A 34 9.76 -5.83 4.59
N THR A 35 9.11 -6.93 4.97
CA THR A 35 8.85 -7.27 6.37
C THR A 35 9.32 -8.70 6.58
N SER A 36 10.36 -8.87 7.40
CA SER A 36 10.79 -10.17 7.91
C SER A 36 9.57 -11.01 8.33
N PRO A 37 9.50 -12.29 7.97
CA PRO A 37 8.34 -13.13 8.22
C PRO A 37 8.17 -13.32 9.73
N VAL A 38 7.26 -12.57 10.35
CA VAL A 38 6.78 -12.89 11.70
C VAL A 38 5.73 -13.98 11.53
N LYS A 39 6.09 -15.22 11.88
CA LYS A 39 5.14 -16.34 12.01
C LYS A 39 4.20 -16.05 13.18
N VAL A 40 3.07 -15.40 12.92
CA VAL A 40 1.94 -15.41 13.86
C VAL A 40 1.10 -16.64 13.54
N VAL A 41 1.36 -17.74 14.25
CA VAL A 41 0.52 -18.94 14.15
C VAL A 41 -0.78 -18.65 14.89
N VAL A 42 -1.86 -18.41 14.15
CA VAL A 42 -3.21 -18.33 14.71
C VAL A 42 -3.80 -19.74 14.69
N THR A 43 -3.72 -20.45 15.81
CA THR A 43 -4.52 -21.66 16.04
C THR A 43 -5.92 -21.25 16.47
N GLY A 44 -6.86 -21.34 15.55
CA GLY A 44 -8.29 -21.21 15.84
C GLY A 44 -9.07 -22.02 14.82
N SER A 45 -9.92 -22.95 15.28
CA SER A 45 -10.87 -23.63 14.40
C SER A 45 -11.95 -22.62 14.00
N LEU A 46 -11.87 -22.10 12.78
CA LEU A 46 -12.96 -21.35 12.18
C LEU A 46 -13.89 -22.35 11.48
N ASP A 47 -15.02 -22.65 12.12
CA ASP A 47 -16.17 -23.27 11.45
C ASP A 47 -16.78 -22.25 10.48
N VAL A 48 -16.27 -22.22 9.24
CA VAL A 48 -16.88 -21.46 8.15
C VAL A 48 -17.94 -22.34 7.49
N THR A 49 -19.19 -22.06 7.81
CA THR A 49 -20.38 -22.76 7.32
C THR A 49 -20.79 -22.22 5.94
N SER A 50 -20.01 -22.56 4.92
CA SER A 50 -20.46 -22.63 3.52
C SER A 50 -19.55 -23.58 2.76
N GLN A 51 -19.38 -24.81 3.25
CA GLN A 51 -18.66 -25.83 2.50
C GLN A 51 -19.46 -26.17 1.24
N GLU A 52 -19.00 -25.73 0.07
CA GLU A 52 -19.26 -26.53 -1.13
C GLU A 52 -18.82 -27.96 -0.81
N ASP A 53 -19.74 -28.92 -0.97
CA ASP A 53 -19.50 -30.32 -0.57
C ASP A 53 -18.21 -30.81 -1.25
N PRO A 54 -17.17 -31.21 -0.49
CA PRO A 54 -15.92 -31.74 -1.05
C PRO A 54 -16.17 -32.87 -2.06
N LYS A 55 -17.30 -33.58 -1.94
CA LYS A 55 -17.73 -34.61 -2.89
C LYS A 55 -18.07 -34.06 -4.28
N ASN A 56 -18.55 -32.83 -4.40
CA ASN A 56 -18.85 -32.19 -5.68
C ASN A 56 -17.58 -31.77 -6.43
N ILE A 57 -16.57 -31.28 -5.70
CA ILE A 57 -15.25 -30.93 -6.26
C ILE A 57 -14.54 -32.19 -6.78
N ASP A 58 -14.47 -33.23 -5.95
CA ASP A 58 -13.88 -34.53 -6.32
C ASP A 58 -14.61 -35.19 -7.50
N ALA A 59 -15.94 -35.09 -7.54
CA ALA A 59 -16.74 -35.61 -8.64
C ALA A 59 -16.47 -34.86 -9.95
N TRP A 60 -16.36 -33.53 -9.91
CA TRP A 60 -16.05 -32.72 -11.08
C TRP A 60 -14.64 -32.99 -11.60
N LEU A 61 -13.63 -33.03 -10.72
CA LEU A 61 -12.25 -33.36 -11.08
C LEU A 61 -12.12 -34.75 -11.73
N LYS A 62 -12.86 -35.75 -11.22
CA LYS A 62 -12.89 -37.10 -11.80
C LYS A 62 -13.56 -37.12 -13.18
N LYS A 63 -14.65 -36.37 -13.38
CA LYS A 63 -15.34 -36.25 -14.69
C LYS A 63 -14.46 -35.58 -15.74
N THR A 64 -13.67 -34.58 -15.36
CA THR A 64 -12.83 -33.82 -16.29
C THR A 64 -11.46 -34.46 -16.54
N ALA A 65 -11.04 -35.45 -15.74
CA ALA A 65 -9.80 -36.21 -15.96
C ALA A 65 -9.81 -37.07 -17.24
N THR A 66 -10.98 -37.37 -17.82
CA THR A 66 -11.11 -38.16 -19.05
C THR A 66 -11.93 -37.43 -20.11
N LEU A 67 -11.29 -36.50 -20.83
CA LEU A 67 -11.95 -35.65 -21.84
C LEU A 67 -12.18 -36.34 -23.20
N LYS A 68 -11.75 -37.59 -23.40
CA LYS A 68 -11.87 -38.30 -24.69
C LYS A 68 -13.33 -38.70 -24.94
N GLY A 69 -13.92 -38.19 -26.02
CA GLY A 69 -15.26 -38.57 -26.48
C GLY A 69 -16.43 -37.74 -25.92
N ILE A 70 -16.16 -36.72 -25.10
CA ILE A 70 -17.21 -35.83 -24.57
C ILE A 70 -17.75 -34.93 -25.68
N LYS A 71 -19.08 -34.85 -25.82
CA LYS A 71 -19.75 -34.01 -26.81
C LYS A 71 -19.53 -32.52 -26.52
N PRO A 72 -19.51 -31.63 -27.52
CA PRO A 72 -19.33 -30.19 -27.31
C PRO A 72 -20.31 -29.58 -26.28
N GLU A 73 -21.58 -30.01 -26.30
CA GLU A 73 -22.62 -29.57 -25.37
C GLU A 73 -22.35 -29.97 -23.91
N GLU A 74 -21.80 -31.17 -23.69
CA GLU A 74 -21.42 -31.67 -22.37
C GLU A 74 -20.16 -30.97 -21.85
N LYS A 75 -19.23 -30.58 -22.74
CA LYS A 75 -18.06 -29.76 -22.36
C LYS A 75 -18.47 -28.38 -21.85
N ILE A 76 -19.45 -27.74 -22.48
CA ILE A 76 -19.96 -26.42 -22.05
C ILE A 76 -20.54 -26.53 -20.63
N LYS A 77 -21.36 -27.56 -20.37
CA LYS A 77 -21.91 -27.80 -19.02
C LYS A 77 -20.82 -28.04 -17.97
N LEU A 78 -19.79 -28.83 -18.29
CA LEU A 78 -18.67 -29.05 -17.37
C LEU A 78 -17.88 -27.76 -17.10
N ILE A 79 -17.75 -26.87 -18.08
CA ILE A 79 -17.14 -25.54 -17.90
C ILE A 79 -17.99 -24.68 -16.97
N GLU A 80 -19.31 -24.61 -17.19
CA GLU A 80 -20.25 -23.86 -16.34
C GLU A 80 -20.25 -24.38 -14.89
N GLU A 81 -20.27 -25.70 -14.70
CA GLU A 81 -20.14 -26.35 -13.38
C GLU A 81 -18.81 -26.00 -12.71
N GLY A 82 -17.70 -26.06 -13.45
CA GLY A 82 -16.37 -25.72 -12.94
C GLY A 82 -16.23 -24.25 -12.55
N LEU A 83 -16.82 -23.35 -13.35
CA LEU A 83 -16.87 -21.91 -13.05
C LEU A 83 -17.66 -21.66 -11.77
N ALA A 84 -18.85 -22.26 -11.62
CA ALA A 84 -19.68 -22.12 -10.43
C ALA A 84 -18.93 -22.56 -9.16
N ILE A 85 -18.32 -23.75 -9.18
CA ILE A 85 -17.47 -24.26 -8.07
C ILE A 85 -16.33 -23.29 -7.78
N SER A 86 -15.63 -22.82 -8.81
CA SER A 86 -14.51 -21.90 -8.63
C SER A 86 -14.94 -20.56 -7.99
N TYR A 87 -16.11 -20.04 -8.38
CA TYR A 87 -16.66 -18.82 -7.79
C TYR A 87 -17.04 -19.02 -6.33
N GLY A 88 -17.65 -20.16 -5.98
CA GLY A 88 -17.96 -20.53 -4.60
C GLY A 88 -16.70 -20.61 -3.73
N MET A 89 -15.69 -21.37 -4.18
CA MET A 89 -14.41 -21.50 -3.48
C MET A 89 -13.68 -20.15 -3.30
N ILE A 90 -13.69 -19.29 -4.31
CA ILE A 90 -13.11 -17.94 -4.22
C ILE A 90 -13.85 -17.10 -3.17
N ALA A 91 -15.18 -17.17 -3.13
CA ALA A 91 -15.99 -16.45 -2.16
C ALA A 91 -15.70 -16.92 -0.72
N ASP A 92 -15.63 -18.23 -0.50
CA ASP A 92 -15.31 -18.83 0.81
C ASP A 92 -13.90 -18.43 1.28
N ASN A 93 -12.91 -18.51 0.39
CA ASN A 93 -11.56 -18.11 0.69
C ASN A 93 -11.48 -16.62 1.05
N ASN A 94 -12.17 -15.76 0.28
CA ASN A 94 -12.24 -14.33 0.59
C ASN A 94 -12.90 -14.07 1.95
N MET A 95 -13.95 -14.81 2.31
CA MET A 95 -14.58 -14.72 3.63
C MET A 95 -13.60 -15.13 4.74
N LEU A 96 -12.90 -16.26 4.58
CA LEU A 96 -11.91 -16.75 5.54
C LEU A 96 -10.75 -15.77 5.72
N LEU A 97 -10.22 -15.21 4.63
CA LEU A 97 -9.16 -14.19 4.67
C LEU A 97 -9.61 -12.94 5.42
N ASN A 98 -10.85 -12.48 5.18
CA ASN A 98 -11.42 -11.33 5.87
C ASN A 98 -11.60 -11.58 7.38
N LEU A 99 -12.11 -12.76 7.76
CA LEU A 99 -12.28 -13.15 9.17
C LEU A 99 -10.93 -13.31 9.88
N THR A 100 -9.94 -13.89 9.21
CA THR A 100 -8.58 -14.03 9.72
C THR A 100 -7.96 -12.65 9.95
N GLY A 101 -8.05 -11.75 8.96
CA GLY A 101 -7.56 -10.38 9.07
C GLY A 101 -8.20 -9.61 10.22
N LYS A 102 -9.53 -9.74 10.39
CA LYS A 102 -10.25 -9.19 11.56
C LYS A 102 -9.72 -9.74 12.87
N THR A 103 -9.62 -11.07 13.00
CA THR A 103 -9.17 -11.74 14.23
C THR A 103 -7.77 -11.28 14.63
N ILE A 104 -6.87 -11.14 13.65
CA ILE A 104 -5.51 -10.63 13.88
C ILE A 104 -5.56 -9.16 14.33
N ALA A 105 -6.42 -8.33 13.73
CA ALA A 105 -6.59 -6.93 14.14
C ALA A 105 -7.14 -6.78 15.56
N GLU A 106 -8.12 -7.60 15.95
CA GLU A 106 -8.65 -7.65 17.32
C GLU A 106 -7.56 -8.04 18.33
N LYS A 107 -6.77 -9.08 18.03
CA LYS A 107 -5.62 -9.46 18.86
C LYS A 107 -4.57 -8.36 18.94
N ALA A 108 -4.31 -7.65 17.84
CA ALA A 108 -3.37 -6.54 17.81
C ALA A 108 -3.80 -5.38 18.73
N ILE A 109 -5.12 -5.08 18.81
CA ILE A 109 -5.67 -4.11 19.77
C ILE A 109 -5.33 -4.55 21.20
N ILE A 110 -5.71 -5.78 21.57
CA ILE A 110 -5.51 -6.32 22.92
C ILE A 110 -4.03 -6.30 23.31
N ILE A 111 -3.14 -6.81 22.44
CA ILE A 111 -1.70 -6.83 22.68
C ILE A 111 -1.15 -5.39 22.82
N GLY A 112 -1.64 -4.46 22.00
CA GLY A 112 -1.28 -3.06 22.08
C GLY A 112 -1.68 -2.42 23.41
N GLU A 113 -2.87 -2.74 23.94
CA GLU A 113 -3.33 -2.30 25.26
C GLU A 113 -2.45 -2.85 26.39
N PHE A 114 -2.10 -4.15 26.32
CA PHE A 114 -1.13 -4.75 27.25
C PHE A 114 0.20 -4.00 27.21
N CYS A 115 0.75 -3.74 26.02
CA CYS A 115 2.01 -3.00 25.87
C CYS A 115 1.92 -1.58 26.46
N ILE A 116 0.80 -0.87 26.23
CA ILE A 116 0.57 0.47 26.81
C ILE A 116 0.54 0.41 28.34
N ASN A 117 -0.18 -0.55 28.90
CA ASN A 117 -0.33 -0.69 30.35
C ASN A 117 0.98 -1.12 31.01
N LEU A 118 1.71 -2.08 30.41
CA LEU A 118 3.06 -2.45 30.85
C LEU A 118 4.01 -1.25 30.81
N LYS A 119 3.96 -0.42 29.76
CA LYS A 119 4.77 0.80 29.66
C LYS A 119 4.44 1.80 30.76
N LYS A 120 3.16 1.94 31.13
CA LYS A 120 2.72 2.81 32.24
C LYS A 120 3.22 2.27 33.58
N LEU A 121 3.09 0.96 33.83
CA LEU A 121 3.55 0.31 35.06
C LEU A 121 5.07 0.39 35.22
N ARG A 122 5.82 0.32 34.11
CA ARG A 122 7.28 0.48 34.11
C ARG A 122 7.72 1.90 34.45
N LYS A 123 6.87 2.90 34.21
CA LYS A 123 7.20 4.31 34.45
C LYS A 123 7.37 4.53 35.95
N GLY A 124 8.59 4.80 36.39
CA GLY A 124 8.91 5.04 37.81
C GLY A 124 9.52 3.83 38.53
N ASN A 125 9.88 2.75 37.81
CA ASN A 125 10.63 1.65 38.41
C ASN A 125 12.06 2.09 38.82
N THR A 126 12.53 1.52 39.94
CA THR A 126 13.82 1.82 40.56
C THR A 126 15.01 1.09 39.93
N ASP A 127 14.77 0.14 39.02
CA ASP A 127 15.82 -0.64 38.36
C ASP A 127 16.52 0.10 37.21
N GLY A 128 16.07 1.31 36.86
CA GLY A 128 16.72 2.18 35.87
C GLY A 128 16.62 1.72 34.41
N ILE A 129 15.99 0.58 34.13
CA ILE A 129 15.89 0.03 32.77
C ILE A 129 14.79 0.77 31.99
N LEU A 130 15.14 1.28 30.81
CA LEU A 130 14.22 1.98 29.92
C LEU A 130 13.17 1.03 29.33
N TRP A 131 12.02 1.57 28.93
CA TRP A 131 10.96 0.79 28.29
C TRP A 131 11.43 0.02 27.05
N GLY A 132 12.33 0.60 26.26
CA GLY A 132 12.86 -0.04 25.05
C GLY A 132 13.52 -1.38 25.38
N ASP A 133 14.53 -1.33 26.25
CA ASP A 133 15.34 -2.49 26.63
C ASP A 133 14.52 -3.56 27.37
N PHE A 134 13.61 -3.13 28.25
CA PHE A 134 12.68 -4.05 28.92
C PHE A 134 11.77 -4.74 27.92
N ALA A 135 11.16 -3.99 26.99
CA ALA A 135 10.22 -4.56 26.04
C ALA A 135 10.90 -5.48 25.02
N ASP A 136 12.15 -5.21 24.64
CA ASP A 136 12.93 -6.05 23.73
C ASP A 136 13.32 -7.40 24.33
N SER A 137 13.55 -7.46 25.64
CA SER A 137 13.85 -8.70 26.36
C SER A 137 12.61 -9.47 26.79
N ALA A 138 11.52 -8.78 27.16
CA ALA A 138 10.35 -9.40 27.78
C ALA A 138 9.19 -9.72 26.81
N ILE A 139 9.10 -9.02 25.67
CA ILE A 139 7.96 -9.15 24.75
C ILE A 139 8.47 -9.72 23.42
N PRO A 140 7.98 -10.91 22.98
CA PRO A 140 8.43 -11.58 21.75
C PRO A 140 7.83 -10.93 20.49
N LEU A 141 7.99 -9.62 20.36
CA LEU A 141 7.54 -8.82 19.22
C LEU A 141 8.62 -7.81 18.89
N SER A 142 8.86 -7.60 17.59
CA SER A 142 9.78 -6.56 17.14
C SER A 142 9.32 -5.16 17.57
N ILE A 143 10.25 -4.24 17.74
CA ILE A 143 9.99 -2.83 18.09
C ILE A 143 8.90 -2.24 17.17
N ARG A 144 9.02 -2.47 15.86
CA ARG A 144 8.07 -1.97 14.84
C ARG A 144 6.66 -2.51 15.07
N VAL A 145 6.51 -3.81 15.34
CA VAL A 145 5.19 -4.43 15.57
C VAL A 145 4.58 -3.94 16.88
N ARG A 146 5.37 -3.87 17.96
CA ARG A 146 4.89 -3.32 19.25
C ARG A 146 4.39 -1.89 19.10
N GLN A 147 5.17 -1.01 18.47
CA GLN A 147 4.78 0.38 18.24
C GLN A 147 3.51 0.48 17.38
N LYS A 148 3.39 -0.36 16.34
CA LYS A 148 2.19 -0.43 15.48
C LYS A 148 0.95 -0.82 16.29
N TYR A 149 1.03 -1.87 17.11
CA TYR A 149 -0.09 -2.35 17.92
C TYR A 149 -0.47 -1.34 19.00
N MET A 150 0.50 -0.74 19.69
CA MET A 150 0.26 0.35 20.64
C MET A 150 -0.41 1.55 19.97
N LEU A 151 -0.02 1.91 18.74
CA LEU A 151 -0.67 3.00 18.00
C LEU A 151 -2.15 2.70 17.74
N ILE A 152 -2.47 1.48 17.28
CA ILE A 152 -3.86 1.05 17.05
C ILE A 152 -4.65 1.05 18.36
N ALA A 153 -4.10 0.44 19.42
CA ALA A 153 -4.74 0.38 20.73
C ALA A 153 -5.02 1.76 21.34
N SER A 154 -4.10 2.73 21.14
CA SER A 154 -4.27 4.10 21.64
C SER A 154 -5.39 4.90 20.96
N ARG A 155 -6.00 4.36 19.90
CA ARG A 155 -7.02 5.01 19.07
C ARG A 155 -8.30 4.17 19.00
N PRO A 156 -9.19 4.27 20.02
CA PRO A 156 -10.46 3.54 20.06
C PRO A 156 -11.37 3.80 18.85
N ASP A 157 -11.26 4.98 18.24
CA ASP A 157 -12.00 5.37 17.04
C ASP A 157 -11.60 4.58 15.78
N CYS A 158 -10.52 3.79 15.84
CA CYS A 158 -10.11 2.89 14.77
C CYS A 158 -10.70 1.47 14.95
N HIS A 159 -11.14 1.10 16.16
CA HIS A 159 -11.46 -0.29 16.52
C HIS A 159 -12.71 -0.83 15.82
N GLU A 160 -13.64 0.05 15.42
CA GLU A 160 -14.81 -0.37 14.63
C GLU A 160 -14.44 -0.85 13.21
N PHE A 161 -13.21 -0.60 12.76
CA PHE A 161 -12.72 -0.92 11.41
C PHE A 161 -11.78 -2.13 11.37
N VAL A 162 -11.87 -3.07 12.32
CA VAL A 162 -11.03 -4.30 12.38
C VAL A 162 -10.98 -5.11 11.09
N TYR A 163 -12.05 -5.09 10.28
CA TYR A 163 -12.08 -5.75 8.98
C TYR A 163 -11.09 -5.18 7.95
N LEU A 164 -10.55 -3.97 8.16
CA LEU A 164 -9.48 -3.41 7.35
C LEU A 164 -8.14 -4.14 7.56
N GLY A 165 -7.99 -4.85 8.69
CA GLY A 165 -6.75 -5.47 9.10
C GLY A 165 -5.74 -4.49 9.72
N VAL A 166 -4.72 -5.05 10.36
CA VAL A 166 -3.71 -4.33 11.16
C VAL A 166 -3.05 -3.18 10.39
N ASP A 167 -2.56 -3.42 9.18
CA ASP A 167 -1.73 -2.44 8.48
C ASP A 167 -2.52 -1.20 8.05
N LYS A 168 -3.73 -1.40 7.51
CA LYS A 168 -4.61 -0.29 7.14
C LYS A 168 -5.06 0.48 8.37
N MET A 169 -5.39 -0.20 9.47
CA MET A 169 -5.71 0.46 10.75
C MET A 169 -4.53 1.31 11.27
N ALA A 170 -3.30 0.79 11.22
CA ALA A 170 -2.12 1.53 11.63
C ALA A 170 -1.88 2.78 10.77
N LEU A 171 -2.07 2.67 9.45
CA LEU A 171 -1.97 3.80 8.52
C LEU A 171 -3.04 4.86 8.81
N LEU A 172 -4.29 4.45 9.07
CA LEU A 172 -5.36 5.36 9.48
C LEU A 172 -5.00 6.12 10.76
N CYS A 173 -4.55 5.41 11.80
CA CYS A 173 -4.12 6.02 13.05
C CYS A 173 -2.96 7.01 12.84
N SER A 174 -2.01 6.67 11.97
CA SER A 174 -0.87 7.54 11.63
C SER A 174 -1.31 8.82 10.93
N ILE A 175 -2.22 8.71 9.96
CA ILE A 175 -2.74 9.88 9.24
C ILE A 175 -3.56 10.78 10.16
N ALA A 176 -4.41 10.17 10.99
CA ALA A 176 -5.29 10.86 11.93
C ALA A 176 -4.57 11.34 13.21
N LYS A 177 -3.26 11.13 13.35
CA LYS A 177 -2.49 11.47 14.56
C LYS A 177 -2.62 12.93 14.99
N LYS A 178 -2.73 13.86 14.03
CA LYS A 178 -2.87 15.31 14.29
C LYS A 178 -4.31 15.78 14.43
N ILE A 179 -5.31 14.95 14.08
CA ILE A 179 -6.72 15.31 14.18
C ILE A 179 -7.19 15.03 15.60
N LYS A 180 -7.57 16.09 16.32
CA LYS A 180 -8.13 15.98 17.67
C LYS A 180 -9.59 15.54 17.58
N GLY A 181 -10.03 14.74 18.54
CA GLY A 181 -11.43 14.34 18.69
C GLY A 181 -11.62 12.83 18.76
N LYS A 182 -12.69 12.42 19.44
CA LYS A 182 -13.00 11.02 19.73
C LYS A 182 -13.43 10.22 18.49
N ASN A 183 -13.72 10.87 17.36
CA ASN A 183 -14.24 10.24 16.13
C ASN A 183 -13.47 10.71 14.87
N ALA A 184 -12.19 11.04 14.99
CA ALA A 184 -11.42 11.64 13.91
C ALA A 184 -11.37 10.77 12.65
N ILE A 185 -11.18 9.45 12.79
CA ILE A 185 -11.16 8.53 11.64
C ILE A 185 -12.52 8.52 10.92
N ARG A 186 -13.62 8.46 11.68
CA ARG A 186 -14.97 8.51 11.12
C ARG A 186 -15.24 9.83 10.38
N LEU A 187 -14.78 10.95 10.91
CA LEU A 187 -14.87 12.25 10.23
C LEU A 187 -14.07 12.28 8.92
N MET A 188 -12.89 11.64 8.86
CA MET A 188 -12.16 11.49 7.60
C MET A 188 -12.97 10.68 6.59
N MET A 189 -13.54 9.54 7.00
CA MET A 189 -14.36 8.73 6.08
C MET A 189 -15.56 9.52 5.53
N LEU A 190 -16.21 10.33 6.38
CA LEU A 190 -17.30 11.22 5.96
C LEU A 190 -16.84 12.29 4.97
N LYS A 191 -15.65 12.89 5.15
CA LYS A 191 -15.06 13.85 4.20
C LYS A 191 -14.99 13.29 2.78
N TYR A 192 -14.67 12.01 2.65
CA TYR A 192 -14.57 11.31 1.37
C TYR A 192 -15.84 10.55 0.97
N LYS A 193 -16.94 10.77 1.68
CA LYS A 193 -18.24 10.12 1.44
C LYS A 193 -18.15 8.58 1.39
N ILE A 194 -17.24 8.00 2.17
CA ILE A 194 -17.08 6.54 2.23
C ILE A 194 -18.20 5.99 3.12
N PRO A 195 -19.15 5.19 2.57
CA PRO A 195 -20.22 4.62 3.37
C PRO A 195 -19.63 3.56 4.30
N TYR A 196 -19.56 3.87 5.60
CA TYR A 196 -19.34 2.85 6.60
C TYR A 196 -20.69 2.26 6.98
N ASP A 197 -21.13 1.26 6.24
CA ASP A 197 -22.41 0.59 6.47
C ASP A 197 -22.19 -0.81 7.02
N LYS A 198 -22.57 -1.02 8.29
CA LYS A 198 -22.65 -2.36 8.90
C LYS A 198 -23.70 -3.24 8.19
N GLY A 199 -24.60 -2.63 7.42
CA GLY A 199 -25.64 -3.26 6.60
C GLY A 199 -25.18 -3.83 5.26
N ASN A 200 -23.88 -3.74 4.92
CA ASN A 200 -23.25 -4.56 3.88
C ASN A 200 -23.67 -4.26 2.42
N ASN A 201 -24.02 -3.01 2.09
CA ASN A 201 -24.30 -2.61 0.70
C ASN A 201 -23.04 -2.52 -0.20
N LEU A 202 -21.84 -2.52 0.39
CA LEU A 202 -20.56 -2.40 -0.30
C LEU A 202 -19.74 -3.66 -0.03
N THR A 203 -19.07 -4.21 -1.04
CA THR A 203 -18.19 -5.36 -0.81
C THR A 203 -17.02 -4.95 0.07
N MET A 204 -16.51 -5.87 0.91
CA MET A 204 -15.37 -5.57 1.79
C MET A 204 -14.14 -5.12 1.01
N ASP A 205 -13.98 -5.59 -0.23
CA ASP A 205 -12.89 -5.19 -1.12
C ASP A 205 -13.05 -3.75 -1.59
N GLU A 206 -14.23 -3.36 -2.08
CA GLU A 206 -14.54 -1.97 -2.44
C GLU A 206 -14.32 -1.03 -1.24
N PHE A 207 -14.67 -1.47 -0.03
CA PHE A 207 -14.48 -0.66 1.18
C PHE A 207 -12.98 -0.44 1.44
N LYS A 208 -12.18 -1.51 1.35
CA LYS A 208 -10.73 -1.44 1.49
C LYS A 208 -10.09 -0.57 0.41
N GLN A 209 -10.59 -0.62 -0.83
CA GLN A 209 -10.11 0.23 -1.92
C GLN A 209 -10.41 1.71 -1.66
N LEU A 210 -11.64 2.06 -1.26
CA LEU A 210 -12.02 3.43 -0.92
C LEU A 210 -11.19 3.99 0.24
N VAL A 211 -11.00 3.20 1.29
CA VAL A 211 -10.13 3.58 2.42
C VAL A 211 -8.69 3.78 1.96
N THR A 212 -8.20 2.97 1.02
CA THR A 212 -6.85 3.11 0.47
C THR A 212 -6.71 4.41 -0.34
N ALA A 213 -7.68 4.72 -1.20
CA ALA A 213 -7.73 5.99 -1.92
C ALA A 213 -7.75 7.20 -0.98
N MET A 214 -8.49 7.12 0.12
CA MET A 214 -8.54 8.17 1.13
C MET A 214 -7.17 8.36 1.80
N ILE A 215 -6.54 7.25 2.20
CA ILE A 215 -5.21 7.26 2.82
C ILE A 215 -4.18 7.92 1.89
N GLU A 216 -4.19 7.58 0.60
CA GLU A 216 -3.27 8.17 -0.37
C GLU A 216 -3.58 9.64 -0.65
N SER A 217 -4.86 10.02 -0.74
CA SER A 217 -5.27 11.42 -0.89
C SER A 217 -4.77 12.29 0.27
N GLU A 218 -4.92 11.82 1.52
CA GLU A 218 -4.42 12.53 2.70
C GLU A 218 -2.88 12.62 2.73
N LYS A 219 -2.17 11.61 2.20
CA LYS A 219 -0.70 11.68 2.05
C LYS A 219 -0.28 12.71 1.01
N LEU A 220 -0.97 12.77 -0.13
CA LEU A 220 -0.72 13.74 -1.19
C LEU A 220 -0.98 15.17 -0.70
N ILE A 221 -2.09 15.41 0.00
CA ILE A 221 -2.41 16.72 0.60
C ILE A 221 -1.32 17.15 1.58
N LYS A 222 -0.83 16.24 2.44
CA LYS A 222 0.28 16.53 3.36
C LYS A 222 1.58 16.90 2.65
N GLU A 223 1.72 16.48 1.41
CA GLU A 223 2.86 16.78 0.55
C GLU A 223 2.64 18.00 -0.35
N GLY A 224 1.53 18.73 -0.18
CA GLY A 224 1.18 19.92 -0.96
C GLY A 224 0.51 19.63 -2.30
N LEU A 225 0.19 18.37 -2.58
CA LEU A 225 -0.48 17.95 -3.82
C LEU A 225 -1.98 17.80 -3.58
N ASN A 226 -2.77 18.77 -4.06
CA ASN A 226 -4.22 18.76 -3.92
C ASN A 226 -4.89 18.17 -5.18
N LEU A 227 -4.86 16.84 -5.28
CA LEU A 227 -5.55 16.08 -6.33
C LEU A 227 -6.97 15.75 -5.91
N ASP A 228 -7.88 15.64 -6.88
CA ASP A 228 -9.26 15.24 -6.59
C ASP A 228 -9.32 13.76 -6.15
N PHE A 229 -10.25 13.45 -5.24
CA PHE A 229 -10.39 12.10 -4.69
C PHE A 229 -10.71 11.06 -5.77
N GLU A 230 -11.51 11.42 -6.78
CA GLU A 230 -11.83 10.52 -7.88
C GLU A 230 -10.60 10.23 -8.75
N GLN A 231 -9.71 11.21 -8.94
CA GLN A 231 -8.46 11.01 -9.67
C GLN A 231 -7.54 10.02 -8.94
N VAL A 232 -7.38 10.16 -7.62
CA VAL A 232 -6.60 9.22 -6.81
C VAL A 232 -7.22 7.81 -6.85
N LYS A 233 -8.56 7.74 -6.76
CA LYS A 233 -9.28 6.46 -6.85
C LYS A 233 -9.07 5.79 -8.21
N ASN A 234 -9.14 6.55 -9.31
CA ASN A 234 -8.94 6.04 -10.66
C ASN A 234 -7.50 5.58 -10.88
N ALA A 235 -6.52 6.32 -10.38
CA ALA A 235 -5.11 5.90 -10.40
C ALA A 235 -4.89 4.54 -9.73
N LEU A 236 -5.46 4.34 -8.53
CA LEU A 236 -5.35 3.07 -7.82
C LEU A 236 -6.09 1.93 -8.55
N LYS A 237 -7.25 2.20 -9.15
CA LYS A 237 -7.95 1.21 -9.99
C LYS A 237 -7.15 0.81 -11.22
N ALA A 238 -6.44 1.76 -11.83
CA ALA A 238 -5.49 1.53 -12.91
C ALA A 238 -4.17 0.87 -12.45
N LYS A 239 -4.07 0.48 -11.17
CA LYS A 239 -2.87 -0.11 -10.54
C LYS A 239 -1.64 0.80 -10.58
N VAL A 240 -1.83 2.11 -10.72
CA VAL A 240 -0.74 3.10 -10.63
C VAL A 240 -0.26 3.16 -9.18
N LYS A 241 1.03 2.94 -8.98
CA LYS A 241 1.66 2.98 -7.66
C LYS A 241 2.00 4.43 -7.28
N ILE A 242 1.38 4.94 -6.22
CA ILE A 242 1.65 6.29 -5.67
C ILE A 242 2.87 6.22 -4.73
N ASP A 243 4.04 5.98 -5.31
CA ASP A 243 5.30 5.94 -4.58
C ASP A 243 6.00 7.31 -4.52
N THR A 244 7.16 7.34 -3.88
CA THR A 244 7.97 8.56 -3.74
C THR A 244 8.39 9.14 -5.10
N ALA A 245 8.60 8.29 -6.11
CA ALA A 245 9.01 8.75 -7.45
C ALA A 245 7.86 9.46 -8.15
N LEU A 246 6.65 8.87 -8.13
CA LEU A 246 5.47 9.53 -8.70
C LEU A 246 5.15 10.85 -7.98
N LYS A 247 5.22 10.86 -6.65
CA LYS A 247 5.01 12.08 -5.86
C LYS A 247 6.02 13.18 -6.19
N LYS A 248 7.29 12.82 -6.41
CA LYS A 248 8.31 13.76 -6.86
C LYS A 248 7.97 14.32 -8.24
N ARG A 249 7.59 13.48 -9.20
CA ARG A 249 7.16 13.92 -10.55
C ARG A 249 5.97 14.89 -10.49
N LEU A 250 4.98 14.60 -9.65
CA LEU A 250 3.81 15.48 -9.47
C LEU A 250 4.18 16.83 -8.83
N LYS A 251 5.12 16.84 -7.89
CA LYS A 251 5.66 18.08 -7.29
C LYS A 251 6.47 18.90 -8.28
N ASP A 252 7.35 18.24 -9.04
CA ASP A 252 8.15 18.89 -10.08
C ASP A 252 7.19 19.56 -11.10
N ALA A 253 6.14 18.84 -11.54
CA ALA A 253 5.11 19.41 -12.40
C ALA A 253 4.39 20.62 -11.80
N THR A 254 4.13 20.64 -10.49
CA THR A 254 3.50 21.79 -9.81
C THR A 254 4.44 23.00 -9.80
N THR A 255 5.73 22.77 -9.51
CA THR A 255 6.71 23.85 -9.35
C THR A 255 6.98 24.53 -10.70
N SER A 256 6.98 23.74 -11.78
CA SER A 256 7.14 24.21 -13.15
C SER A 256 5.90 24.82 -13.79
N GLY A 257 4.84 25.09 -13.00
CA GLY A 257 3.61 25.75 -13.46
C GLY A 257 2.58 24.82 -14.13
N GLY A 258 2.85 23.52 -14.17
CA GLY A 258 1.95 22.51 -14.71
C GLY A 258 0.84 22.08 -13.73
N LYS A 259 -0.13 21.31 -14.23
CA LYS A 259 -1.23 20.75 -13.42
C LYS A 259 -0.96 19.28 -13.10
N PRO A 260 -0.73 18.90 -11.82
CA PRO A 260 -0.47 17.51 -11.42
C PRO A 260 -1.59 16.53 -11.82
N ALA A 261 -2.83 17.01 -11.85
CA ALA A 261 -4.00 16.27 -12.31
C ALA A 261 -3.83 15.72 -13.74
N VAL A 262 -3.38 16.58 -14.66
CA VAL A 262 -3.19 16.24 -16.08
C VAL A 262 -2.08 15.21 -16.24
N LEU A 263 -0.99 15.35 -15.48
CA LEU A 263 0.09 14.37 -15.49
C LEU A 263 -0.38 13.00 -14.97
N LEU A 264 -1.20 12.99 -13.91
CA LEU A 264 -1.72 11.74 -13.37
C LEU A 264 -2.67 11.04 -14.36
N GLU A 265 -3.52 11.81 -15.06
CA GLU A 265 -4.41 11.29 -16.11
C GLU A 265 -3.61 10.65 -17.26
N LYS A 266 -2.58 11.33 -17.77
CA LYS A 266 -1.67 10.75 -18.79
C LYS A 266 -1.06 9.42 -18.35
N ILE A 267 -0.62 9.35 -17.09
CA ILE A 267 -0.04 8.13 -16.51
C ILE A 267 -1.10 7.00 -16.39
N ILE A 268 -2.35 7.34 -16.06
CA ILE A 268 -3.46 6.38 -16.02
C ILE A 268 -3.74 5.80 -17.40
N ASP A 269 -3.69 6.64 -18.43
CA ASP A 269 -3.96 6.26 -19.82
C ASP A 269 -2.81 5.49 -20.48
N GLY A 270 -1.68 5.31 -19.78
CA GLY A 270 -0.52 4.55 -20.25
C GLY A 270 0.39 5.32 -21.20
N ASP A 271 0.22 6.64 -21.28
CA ASP A 271 1.10 7.52 -22.04
C ASP A 271 2.35 7.83 -21.20
N ASP A 272 3.40 7.03 -21.39
CA ASP A 272 4.67 7.18 -20.66
C ASP A 272 5.58 8.29 -21.22
N GLY A 273 5.10 9.11 -22.17
CA GLY A 273 5.90 10.16 -22.80
C GLY A 273 6.72 9.66 -23.99
N GLY A 274 6.36 8.53 -24.59
CA GLY A 274 6.92 8.05 -25.84
C GLY A 274 6.20 8.61 -27.08
N SER A 275 6.82 9.60 -27.75
CA SER A 275 6.72 9.90 -29.20
C SER A 275 5.77 10.97 -29.75
N SER A 276 5.17 11.86 -28.95
CA SER A 276 4.67 13.14 -29.48
C SER A 276 5.71 14.24 -29.27
N ASP A 277 5.97 15.06 -30.29
CA ASP A 277 6.68 16.33 -30.11
C ASP A 277 6.05 17.06 -28.90
N PRO A 278 6.86 17.52 -27.93
CA PRO A 278 6.32 18.14 -26.73
C PRO A 278 5.43 19.30 -27.15
N SER A 279 4.20 19.28 -26.64
CA SER A 279 3.23 20.37 -26.82
C SER A 279 3.84 21.69 -26.36
N PRO A 280 3.38 22.85 -26.88
CA PRO A 280 3.85 24.15 -26.42
C PRO A 280 3.82 24.30 -24.90
N GLU A 281 2.79 23.76 -24.23
CA GLU A 281 2.70 23.75 -22.76
C GLU A 281 3.77 22.86 -22.11
N GLU A 282 4.05 21.68 -22.67
CA GLU A 282 5.14 20.80 -22.19
C GLU A 282 6.51 21.43 -22.38
N ARG A 283 6.76 22.14 -23.49
CA ARG A 283 8.02 22.86 -23.73
C ARG A 283 8.25 23.97 -22.71
N ILE A 284 7.20 24.69 -22.35
CA ILE A 284 7.27 25.75 -21.31
C ILE A 284 7.48 25.11 -19.93
N GLN A 285 6.82 24.00 -19.64
CA GLN A 285 7.01 23.27 -18.39
C GLN A 285 8.44 22.70 -18.26
N ASP A 286 8.98 22.15 -19.34
CA ASP A 286 10.37 21.68 -19.41
C ASP A 286 11.35 22.84 -19.23
N PHE A 287 11.09 23.98 -19.88
CA PHE A 287 11.87 25.20 -19.68
C PHE A 287 11.85 25.65 -18.21
N ASN A 288 10.69 25.68 -17.56
CA ASN A 288 10.58 26.06 -16.15
C ASN A 288 11.32 25.06 -15.23
N THR A 289 11.22 23.76 -15.52
CA THR A 289 11.94 22.71 -14.78
C THR A 289 13.46 22.89 -14.90
N LEU A 290 13.95 23.15 -16.11
CA LEU A 290 15.36 23.37 -16.39
C LEU A 290 15.86 24.67 -15.74
N SER A 291 15.08 25.75 -15.80
CA SER A 291 15.37 27.03 -15.16
C SER A 291 15.49 26.90 -13.63
N GLU A 292 14.57 26.20 -12.96
CA GLU A 292 14.69 25.96 -11.52
C GLU A 292 15.93 25.14 -11.13
N ARG A 293 16.26 24.11 -11.92
CA ARG A 293 17.47 23.31 -11.71
C ARG A 293 18.71 24.16 -11.90
N LEU A 294 18.73 24.99 -12.94
CA LEU A 294 19.81 25.93 -13.22
C LEU A 294 19.99 26.90 -12.06
N ILE A 295 18.92 27.51 -11.54
CA ILE A 295 18.97 28.41 -10.38
C ILE A 295 19.61 27.70 -9.17
N LYS A 296 19.14 26.50 -8.82
CA LYS A 296 19.69 25.73 -7.70
C LYS A 296 21.18 25.43 -7.88
N THR A 297 21.59 25.03 -9.08
CA THR A 297 22.99 24.76 -9.39
C THR A 297 23.85 26.01 -9.29
N VAL A 298 23.37 27.15 -9.82
CA VAL A 298 24.06 28.45 -9.70
C VAL A 298 24.20 28.85 -8.24
N SER A 299 23.16 28.69 -7.41
CA SER A 299 23.25 28.94 -5.97
C SER A 299 24.31 28.07 -5.28
N CYS A 300 24.38 26.78 -5.60
CA CYS A 300 25.42 25.89 -5.06
C CYS A 300 26.84 26.31 -5.49
N VAL A 301 27.01 26.74 -6.75
CA VAL A 301 28.31 27.26 -7.23
C VAL A 301 28.68 28.52 -6.45
N ILE A 302 27.77 29.48 -6.29
CA ILE A 302 28.02 30.72 -5.52
C ILE A 302 28.37 30.42 -4.06
N GLU A 303 27.64 29.50 -3.41
CA GLU A 303 27.90 29.08 -2.03
C GLU A 303 29.28 28.42 -1.89
N SER A 304 29.68 27.59 -2.87
CA SER A 304 30.99 26.94 -2.91
C SER A 304 32.16 27.91 -3.12
N VAL A 305 31.88 29.13 -3.58
CA VAL A 305 32.90 30.20 -3.76
C VAL A 305 32.97 31.11 -2.53
N SER A 306 31.94 31.08 -1.68
CA SER A 306 31.81 31.96 -0.51
C SER A 306 32.37 31.36 0.78
N GLN A 307 32.81 30.10 0.78
CA GLN A 307 33.39 29.43 1.94
C GLN A 307 34.92 29.55 1.95
N PRO A 308 35.55 29.88 3.09
CA PRO A 308 37.00 30.13 3.17
C PRO A 308 37.88 28.87 3.01
N ASP A 309 37.29 27.67 3.02
CA ASP A 309 37.99 26.36 2.96
C ASP A 309 37.59 25.50 1.74
N SER A 310 36.83 26.04 0.77
CA SER A 310 36.40 25.30 -0.42
C SER A 310 37.32 25.55 -1.63
N ASP A 311 37.49 24.51 -2.45
CA ASP A 311 38.18 24.63 -3.74
C ASP A 311 37.47 25.69 -4.59
N ASP A 312 38.20 26.69 -5.08
CA ASP A 312 37.66 27.72 -5.99
C ASP A 312 37.31 27.07 -7.34
N LEU A 313 36.04 26.65 -7.47
CA LEU A 313 35.50 26.01 -8.67
C LEU A 313 35.15 27.02 -9.77
N THR A 314 35.30 28.33 -9.56
CA THR A 314 34.94 29.34 -10.58
C THR A 314 35.75 29.20 -11.86
N GLY A 315 37.00 28.75 -11.75
CA GLY A 315 37.86 28.48 -12.91
C GLY A 315 37.44 27.29 -13.76
N GLN A 316 36.51 26.45 -13.29
CA GLN A 316 35.97 25.31 -14.03
C GLN A 316 34.66 25.64 -14.77
N VAL A 317 34.09 26.82 -14.53
CA VAL A 317 32.92 27.30 -15.28
C VAL A 317 33.40 27.82 -16.63
N ASP A 318 32.91 27.19 -17.69
CA ASP A 318 33.15 27.66 -19.05
C ASP A 318 32.43 29.00 -19.27
N LYS A 319 33.21 30.08 -19.35
CA LYS A 319 32.68 31.43 -19.50
C LYS A 319 32.00 31.65 -20.84
N GLU A 320 32.47 31.02 -21.92
CA GLU A 320 31.85 31.20 -23.23
C GLU A 320 30.44 30.61 -23.25
N ILE A 321 30.25 29.43 -22.65
CA ILE A 321 28.93 28.80 -22.52
C ILE A 321 28.02 29.62 -21.59
N PHE A 322 28.56 30.15 -20.50
CA PHE A 322 27.80 30.99 -19.57
C PHE A 322 27.34 32.30 -20.21
N ASP A 323 28.20 32.97 -20.98
CA ASP A 323 27.86 34.21 -21.68
C ASP A 323 26.78 33.97 -22.75
N VAL A 324 26.83 32.84 -23.46
CA VAL A 324 25.77 32.44 -24.41
C VAL A 324 24.44 32.23 -23.70
N LEU A 325 24.44 31.58 -22.53
CA LEU A 325 23.23 31.37 -21.74
C LEU A 325 22.60 32.70 -21.30
N ILE A 326 23.40 33.66 -20.84
CA ILE A 326 22.92 35.01 -20.51
C ILE A 326 22.28 35.67 -21.73
N GLN A 327 22.94 35.65 -22.89
CA GLN A 327 22.41 36.27 -24.10
C GLN A 327 21.07 35.67 -24.53
N GLU A 328 20.89 34.36 -24.43
CA GLU A 328 19.62 33.71 -24.77
C GLU A 328 18.52 34.03 -23.73
N LEU A 329 18.86 34.13 -22.44
CA LEU A 329 17.93 34.56 -21.39
C LEU A 329 17.51 36.03 -21.58
N GLU A 330 18.43 36.93 -21.91
CA GLU A 330 18.12 38.34 -22.23
C GLU A 330 17.23 38.46 -23.46
N LYS A 331 17.46 37.66 -24.51
CA LYS A 331 16.57 37.61 -25.69
C LYS A 331 15.16 37.16 -25.30
N LEU A 332 15.06 36.17 -24.41
CA LEU A 332 13.77 35.69 -23.91
C LEU A 332 13.07 36.76 -23.06
N GLU A 333 13.78 37.41 -22.16
CA GLU A 333 13.26 38.51 -21.33
C GLU A 333 12.72 39.65 -22.19
N ASN A 334 13.47 40.10 -23.20
CA ASN A 334 13.02 41.14 -24.12
C ASN A 334 11.72 40.77 -24.87
N LYS A 335 11.55 39.49 -25.21
CA LYS A 335 10.32 39.00 -25.84
C LYS A 335 9.14 38.91 -24.89
N LEU A 336 9.37 38.59 -23.61
CA LEU A 336 8.34 38.57 -22.58
C LEU A 336 7.89 39.99 -22.21
N SER A 337 8.84 40.92 -22.02
CA SER A 337 8.56 42.32 -21.71
C SER A 337 7.89 43.06 -22.89
N GLY A 338 8.23 42.70 -24.14
CA GLY A 338 7.57 43.24 -25.32
C GLY A 338 6.15 42.70 -25.58
N SER A 339 5.67 41.74 -24.78
CA SER A 339 4.30 41.19 -24.88
C SER A 339 3.31 41.83 -23.89
N GLU A 340 3.77 42.74 -23.02
CA GLU A 340 2.93 43.50 -22.08
C GLU A 340 2.46 44.86 -22.64
N GLU A 341 2.88 45.25 -23.85
CA GLU A 341 2.53 46.55 -24.49
C GLU A 341 1.49 46.46 -25.65
N GLU A 342 0.80 45.33 -25.85
CA GLU A 342 -0.38 45.21 -26.73
C GLU A 342 -1.67 44.89 -25.95
#